data_AF-A0A535LMS1-F1
#
_entry.id   AF-A0A535LMS1-F1
#
_cell.length_a   1.000
_cell.length_b   1.000
_cell.length_c   1.000
_cell.angle_alpha   90.00
_cell.angle_beta   90.00
_cell.angle_gamma   90.00
#
_symmetry.space_group_name_H-M   'P 1'
#
loop_
_entity.id
_entity.type
_entity.pdbx_description
1 polymer ?
#
loop_
_entity_poly.entity_id
_entity_poly.type
_entity_poly.pdbx_seq_one_letter_code
_entity_poly.pdbx_strand_id
1 'polypeptide(L)'
;MQPQPGPEVTEQLAANGLDIRSDTLEERLAGETFRIRPSSFFQTNTAQAEKMVQMVVKGLASSRTVVDAYCGVGTFALVLARHVEKVIAIEESASAIKDAQWNLREVSNVDILKGKVEDVLPTHSCSIR
;
A
#
# COMPACT_ATOMS: atom_id res chain seq x y z
N MET A 1 -17.10 9.09 -8.47
CA MET A 1 -17.38 8.88 -7.03
C MET A 1 -18.42 7.77 -6.96
N GLN A 2 -18.13 6.64 -6.30
CA GLN A 2 -19.13 5.58 -6.17
C GLN A 2 -20.31 6.08 -5.31
N PRO A 3 -21.56 5.74 -5.64
CA PRO A 3 -22.73 6.15 -4.87
C PRO A 3 -22.73 5.50 -3.49
N GLN A 4 -23.16 6.26 -2.48
CA GLN A 4 -23.32 5.74 -1.12
C GLN A 4 -24.49 4.75 -1.06
N PRO A 5 -24.36 3.61 -0.34
CA PRO A 5 -25.46 2.67 -0.18
C PRO A 5 -26.66 3.33 0.51
N GLY A 6 -27.88 2.92 0.11
CA GLY A 6 -29.11 3.34 0.79
C GLY A 6 -29.22 2.76 2.20
N PRO A 7 -30.05 3.35 3.08
CA PRO A 7 -30.17 2.97 4.49
C PRO A 7 -30.55 1.50 4.71
N GLU A 8 -31.38 0.93 3.82
CA GLU A 8 -31.81 -0.48 3.87
C GLU A 8 -30.63 -1.46 3.65
N VAL A 9 -29.72 -1.12 2.75
CA VAL A 9 -28.50 -1.91 2.46
C VAL A 9 -27.54 -1.85 3.65
N THR A 10 -27.45 -0.69 4.29
CA THR A 10 -26.61 -0.50 5.49
C THR A 10 -27.08 -1.34 6.67
N GLU A 11 -28.39 -1.44 6.87
CA GLU A 11 -28.99 -2.21 7.96
C GLU A 11 -28.82 -3.73 7.74
N GLN A 12 -29.00 -4.21 6.51
CA GLN A 12 -28.78 -5.62 6.14
C GLN A 12 -27.30 -6.03 6.31
N LEU A 13 -26.36 -5.17 5.93
CA LEU A 13 -24.94 -5.47 6.06
C LEU A 13 -24.47 -5.43 7.53
N ALA A 14 -24.97 -4.47 8.32
CA ALA A 14 -24.73 -4.45 9.76
C ALA A 14 -25.26 -5.71 10.47
N ALA A 15 -26.44 -6.21 10.06
CA ALA A 15 -27.00 -7.46 10.57
C ALA A 15 -26.13 -8.70 10.25
N ASN A 16 -25.28 -8.62 9.22
CA ASN A 16 -24.30 -9.65 8.86
C ASN A 16 -22.90 -9.38 9.43
N GLY A 17 -22.77 -8.42 10.37
CA GLY A 17 -21.50 -8.08 11.02
C GLY A 17 -20.56 -7.21 10.17
N LEU A 18 -21.06 -6.64 9.06
CA LEU A 18 -20.30 -5.73 8.20
C LEU A 18 -20.64 -4.29 8.58
N ASP A 19 -19.72 -3.63 9.30
CA ASP A 19 -19.89 -2.22 9.68
C ASP A 19 -19.53 -1.28 8.52
N ILE A 20 -20.55 -0.75 7.83
CA ILE A 20 -20.37 0.24 6.75
C ILE A 20 -20.06 1.65 7.28
N ARG A 21 -19.90 1.87 8.59
CA ARG A 21 -19.45 3.17 9.13
C ARG A 21 -17.97 3.41 8.89
N SER A 22 -17.21 2.37 8.58
CA SER A 22 -15.80 2.47 8.24
C SER A 22 -15.63 2.50 6.72
N ASP A 23 -15.11 3.60 6.19
CA ASP A 23 -14.70 3.73 4.77
C ASP A 23 -13.48 2.85 4.43
N THR A 24 -13.00 2.05 5.38
CA THR A 24 -11.76 1.29 5.31
C THR A 24 -11.92 -0.11 5.89
N LEU A 25 -11.24 -1.09 5.29
CA LEU A 25 -11.06 -2.44 5.80
C LEU A 25 -9.61 -2.62 6.27
N GLU A 26 -9.39 -3.40 7.32
CA GLU A 26 -8.05 -3.83 7.74
C GLU A 26 -7.80 -5.26 7.27
N GLU A 27 -6.68 -5.49 6.59
CA GLU A 27 -6.26 -6.79 6.07
C GLU A 27 -4.85 -7.12 6.56
N ARG A 28 -4.58 -8.40 6.79
CA ARG A 28 -3.24 -8.87 7.20
C ARG A 28 -2.52 -9.52 6.04
N LEU A 29 -1.27 -9.10 5.80
CA LEU A 29 -0.43 -9.63 4.73
C LEU A 29 1.03 -9.61 5.17
N ALA A 30 1.72 -10.75 5.07
CA ALA A 30 3.13 -10.91 5.42
C ALA A 30 3.48 -10.42 6.85
N GLY A 31 2.55 -10.59 7.80
CA GLY A 31 2.71 -10.20 9.19
C GLY A 31 2.35 -8.75 9.51
N GLU A 32 2.11 -7.91 8.51
CA GLU A 32 1.75 -6.49 8.65
C GLU A 32 0.23 -6.28 8.49
N THR A 33 -0.31 -5.21 9.07
CA THR A 33 -1.72 -4.82 8.97
C THR A 33 -1.87 -3.63 8.03
N PHE A 34 -2.69 -3.80 7.00
CA PHE A 34 -2.97 -2.79 5.98
C PHE A 34 -4.40 -2.29 6.10
N ARG A 35 -4.55 -0.97 6.19
CA ARG A 35 -5.81 -0.29 5.95
C ARG A 35 -5.99 -0.07 4.46
N ILE A 36 -7.14 -0.48 3.94
CA ILE A 36 -7.50 -0.38 2.53
C ILE A 36 -8.87 0.25 2.36
N ARG A 37 -9.02 1.13 1.37
CA ARG A 37 -10.32 1.66 0.93
C ARG A 37 -10.84 0.88 -0.27
N PRO A 38 -12.17 0.86 -0.49
CA PRO A 38 -12.75 0.26 -1.70
C PRO A 38 -12.23 0.85 -3.03
N SER A 39 -11.76 2.11 -3.00
CA SER A 39 -11.19 2.81 -4.15
C SER A 39 -9.68 2.60 -4.33
N SER A 40 -9.06 1.81 -3.46
CA SER A 40 -7.63 1.49 -3.49
C SER A 40 -7.44 0.03 -3.91
N PHE A 41 -6.43 -0.25 -4.74
CA PHE A 41 -6.09 -1.62 -5.09
C PHE A 41 -5.44 -2.33 -3.90
N PHE A 42 -5.83 -3.59 -3.68
CA PHE A 42 -5.16 -4.51 -2.78
C PHE A 42 -5.20 -5.92 -3.36
N GLN A 43 -4.24 -6.76 -2.97
CA GLN A 43 -4.14 -8.12 -3.47
C GLN A 43 -5.31 -8.96 -2.97
N THR A 44 -6.15 -9.47 -3.88
CA THR A 44 -7.33 -10.27 -3.53
C THR A 44 -7.00 -11.67 -3.04
N ASN A 45 -5.79 -12.18 -3.39
CA ASN A 45 -5.31 -13.48 -2.95
C ASN A 45 -4.11 -13.31 -2.01
N THR A 46 -4.39 -13.19 -0.71
CA THR A 46 -3.38 -12.99 0.33
C THR A 46 -2.29 -14.07 0.31
N ALA A 47 -2.66 -15.35 0.16
CA ALA A 47 -1.69 -16.45 0.16
C ALA A 47 -0.69 -16.37 -1.01
N GLN A 48 -1.10 -15.87 -2.17
CA GLN A 48 -0.19 -15.63 -3.29
C GLN A 48 0.61 -14.35 -3.10
N ALA A 49 -0.01 -13.31 -2.54
CA ALA A 49 0.68 -12.06 -2.23
C ALA A 49 1.85 -12.28 -1.26
N GLU A 50 1.65 -13.10 -0.23
CA GLU A 50 2.73 -13.48 0.69
C GLU A 50 3.88 -14.21 -0.01
N LYS A 51 3.59 -15.10 -0.96
CA LYS A 51 4.64 -15.74 -1.78
C LYS A 51 5.37 -14.73 -2.64
N MET A 52 4.66 -13.77 -3.26
CA MET A 52 5.29 -12.70 -4.04
C MET A 52 6.22 -11.87 -3.18
N VAL A 53 5.77 -11.45 -1.99
CA VAL A 53 6.60 -10.73 -1.02
C VAL A 53 7.87 -11.51 -0.69
N GLN A 54 7.77 -12.81 -0.39
CA GLN A 54 8.95 -13.64 -0.12
C GLN A 54 9.91 -13.70 -1.29
N MET A 55 9.42 -13.79 -2.53
CA MET A 55 10.26 -13.80 -3.73
C MET A 55 10.97 -12.47 -3.93
N VAL A 56 10.28 -11.34 -3.76
CA VAL A 56 10.87 -10.00 -3.88
C VAL A 56 11.94 -9.79 -2.81
N VAL A 57 11.66 -10.13 -1.55
CA VAL A 57 12.62 -10.02 -0.45
C VAL A 57 13.86 -10.88 -0.70
N LYS A 58 13.71 -12.11 -1.19
CA LYS A 58 14.86 -12.96 -1.57
C LYS A 58 15.64 -12.40 -2.77
N GLY A 59 14.98 -11.66 -3.65
CA GLY A 59 15.59 -10.99 -4.80
C GLY A 59 16.23 -9.64 -4.47
N LEU A 60 16.02 -9.11 -3.26
CA LEU A 60 16.78 -7.97 -2.76
C LEU A 60 18.24 -8.39 -2.67
N ALA A 61 19.04 -7.93 -3.63
CA ALA A 61 20.48 -8.03 -3.55
C ALA A 61 21.01 -7.15 -2.39
N SER A 62 22.31 -6.80 -2.39
CA SER A 62 22.90 -5.84 -1.46
C SER A 62 22.43 -4.38 -1.65
N SER A 63 21.18 -4.18 -2.11
CA SER A 63 20.58 -2.88 -2.38
C SER A 63 20.27 -2.16 -1.08
N ARG A 64 20.86 -0.98 -0.88
CA ARG A 64 20.58 -0.10 0.26
C ARG A 64 19.28 0.68 0.07
N THR A 65 19.01 1.11 -1.16
CA THR A 65 17.84 1.89 -1.54
C THR A 65 17.01 1.14 -2.59
N VAL A 66 15.70 1.11 -2.41
CA VAL A 66 14.76 0.49 -3.36
C VAL A 66 13.67 1.49 -3.76
N VAL A 67 13.27 1.45 -5.03
CA VAL A 67 12.11 2.18 -5.53
C VAL A 67 10.94 1.21 -5.64
N ASP A 68 9.85 1.50 -4.93
CA ASP A 68 8.54 0.86 -5.11
C ASP A 68 7.70 1.73 -6.04
N ALA A 69 7.76 1.43 -7.34
CA ALA A 69 7.03 2.17 -8.37
C ALA A 69 5.59 1.67 -8.45
N TYR A 70 4.62 2.61 -8.52
CA TYR A 70 3.19 2.31 -8.44
C TYR A 70 2.83 1.61 -7.13
N CYS A 71 3.31 2.17 -6.01
CA CYS A 71 3.29 1.47 -4.71
C CYS A 71 1.87 1.20 -4.18
N GLY A 72 0.83 1.82 -4.74
CA GLY A 72 -0.54 1.69 -4.29
C GLY A 72 -0.66 2.09 -2.83
N VAL A 73 -1.23 1.18 -2.01
CA VAL A 73 -1.36 1.38 -0.55
C VAL A 73 -0.08 1.08 0.24
N GLY A 74 1.06 0.88 -0.45
CA GLY A 74 2.37 0.66 0.17
C GLY A 74 2.65 -0.78 0.59
N THR A 75 2.04 -1.77 -0.06
CA THR A 75 2.19 -3.19 0.32
C THR A 75 3.63 -3.67 0.29
N PHE A 76 4.33 -3.46 -0.84
CA PHE A 76 5.74 -3.83 -0.94
C PHE A 76 6.61 -2.85 -0.17
N ALA A 77 6.38 -1.54 -0.28
CA ALA A 77 7.14 -0.53 0.45
C ALA A 77 7.25 -0.83 1.95
N LEU A 78 6.14 -1.22 2.61
CA LEU A 78 6.13 -1.54 4.04
C LEU A 78 7.01 -2.74 4.35
N VAL A 79 6.87 -3.83 3.58
CA VAL A 79 7.64 -5.04 3.83
C VAL A 79 9.12 -4.82 3.52
N LEU A 80 9.44 -4.19 2.38
CA LEU A 80 10.82 -3.94 1.95
C LEU A 80 11.55 -2.99 2.90
N ALA A 81 10.85 -2.04 3.54
CA ALA A 81 11.43 -1.14 4.52
C ALA A 81 12.09 -1.86 5.72
N ARG A 82 11.71 -3.12 6.01
CA ARG A 82 12.35 -3.95 7.04
C ARG A 82 13.69 -4.55 6.61
N HIS A 83 14.00 -4.52 5.31
CA HIS A 83 15.14 -5.21 4.72
C HIS A 83 16.17 -4.28 4.07
N VAL A 84 15.82 -3.02 3.83
CA VAL A 84 16.68 -2.03 3.17
C VAL A 84 16.79 -0.76 3.99
N GLU A 85 17.77 0.07 3.67
CA GLU A 85 18.00 1.32 4.41
C GLU A 85 17.00 2.41 4.01
N LYS A 86 16.54 2.40 2.77
CA LYS A 86 15.59 3.40 2.26
C LYS A 86 14.67 2.82 1.20
N VAL A 87 13.39 3.17 1.29
CA VAL A 87 12.41 2.93 0.22
C VAL A 87 11.90 4.26 -0.31
N ILE A 88 11.81 4.38 -1.63
CA ILE A 88 11.15 5.49 -2.33
C ILE A 88 9.89 4.91 -2.96
N ALA A 89 8.73 5.26 -2.43
CA ALA A 89 7.44 4.77 -2.87
C ALA A 89 6.76 5.82 -3.76
N ILE A 90 6.47 5.50 -5.01
CA ILE A 90 5.90 6.45 -5.99
C ILE A 90 4.49 6.03 -6.36
N GLU A 91 3.53 6.93 -6.22
CA GLU A 91 2.11 6.68 -6.52
C GLU A 91 1.41 7.95 -7.03
N GLU A 92 0.49 7.84 -7.99
CA GLU A 92 -0.27 8.98 -8.51
C GLU A 92 -1.64 9.13 -7.86
N SER A 93 -2.25 8.01 -7.45
CA SER A 93 -3.59 7.93 -6.88
C SER A 93 -3.63 8.52 -5.47
N ALA A 94 -4.35 9.64 -5.33
CA ALA A 94 -4.52 10.30 -4.04
C ALA A 94 -5.28 9.46 -3.00
N SER A 95 -6.14 8.52 -3.41
CA SER A 95 -6.79 7.59 -2.46
C SER A 95 -5.79 6.56 -1.93
N ALA A 96 -5.00 5.97 -2.83
CA ALA A 96 -3.99 4.99 -2.46
C ALA A 96 -2.91 5.59 -1.55
N ILE A 97 -2.46 6.82 -1.82
CA ILE A 97 -1.50 7.55 -0.97
C ILE A 97 -2.03 7.75 0.45
N LYS A 98 -3.31 8.08 0.62
CA LYS A 98 -3.90 8.26 1.97
C LYS A 98 -3.84 6.96 2.78
N ASP A 99 -3.99 5.82 2.12
CA ASP A 99 -3.88 4.51 2.76
C ASP A 99 -2.41 4.14 2.98
N ALA A 100 -1.53 4.39 2.00
CA ALA A 100 -0.08 4.22 2.14
C ALA A 100 0.49 5.02 3.31
N GLN A 101 0.11 6.29 3.47
CA GLN A 101 0.53 7.12 4.60
C GLN A 101 0.15 6.51 5.95
N TRP A 102 -1.03 5.86 6.04
CA TRP A 102 -1.42 5.17 7.26
C TRP A 102 -0.65 3.86 7.43
N ASN A 103 -0.54 3.05 6.37
CA ASN A 103 0.15 1.75 6.40
C ASN A 103 1.64 1.89 6.72
N LEU A 104 2.27 2.96 6.23
CA LEU A 104 3.71 3.21 6.36
C LEU A 104 4.06 4.10 7.56
N ARG A 105 3.11 4.51 8.38
CA ARG A 105 3.33 5.47 9.48
C ARG A 105 4.36 5.01 10.53
N GLU A 106 4.54 3.69 10.67
CA GLU A 106 5.45 3.08 11.65
C GLU A 106 6.85 2.80 11.07
N VAL A 107 7.08 3.10 9.78
CA VAL A 107 8.39 2.99 9.13
C VAL A 107 8.92 4.37 8.76
N SER A 108 10.08 4.73 9.31
CA SER A 108 10.68 6.06 9.14
C SER A 108 11.56 6.17 7.89
N ASN A 109 11.87 5.05 7.24
CA ASN A 109 12.78 4.96 6.10
C ASN A 109 12.05 4.85 4.75
N VAL A 110 10.81 5.31 4.67
CA VAL A 110 10.01 5.31 3.44
C VAL A 110 9.61 6.73 3.05
N ASP A 111 10.06 7.17 1.88
CA ASP A 111 9.64 8.44 1.29
C ASP A 111 8.50 8.19 0.30
N ILE A 112 7.32 8.77 0.54
CA ILE A 112 6.19 8.69 -0.37
C ILE A 112 6.22 9.90 -1.31
N LEU A 113 6.34 9.65 -2.61
CA LEU A 113 6.33 10.67 -3.66
C LEU A 113 5.03 10.59 -4.46
N LYS A 114 4.28 11.69 -4.49
CA LYS A 114 3.05 11.79 -5.28
C LYS A 114 3.37 12.19 -6.72
N GLY A 115 2.99 11.35 -7.67
CA GLY A 115 3.06 11.65 -9.09
C GLY A 115 3.17 10.39 -9.94
N LYS A 116 3.21 10.59 -11.25
CA LYS A 116 3.47 9.53 -12.21
C LYS A 116 4.93 9.09 -12.10
N VAL A 117 5.15 7.79 -12.23
CA VAL A 117 6.50 7.21 -12.10
C VAL A 117 7.43 7.78 -13.16
N GLU A 118 6.96 7.93 -14.40
CA GLU A 118 7.72 8.48 -15.52
C GLU A 118 8.17 9.94 -15.32
N ASP A 119 7.42 10.71 -14.52
CA ASP A 119 7.74 12.12 -14.23
C ASP A 119 8.64 12.25 -12.99
N VAL A 120 8.35 11.45 -11.96
CA VAL A 120 9.01 11.53 -10.65
C VAL A 120 10.37 10.83 -10.65
N LEU A 121 10.46 9.63 -11.22
CA LEU A 121 11.65 8.80 -11.10
C LEU A 121 12.93 9.46 -11.70
N PRO A 122 12.90 10.09 -12.90
CA PRO A 122 14.08 10.72 -13.47
C PRO A 122 14.66 11.85 -12.60
N THR A 123 13.79 12.61 -11.92
CA THR A 123 14.18 13.75 -11.07
C THR A 123 14.78 13.35 -9.73
N HIS A 124 14.65 12.08 -9.33
CA HIS A 124 15.13 11.54 -8.07
C HIS A 124 16.29 10.53 -8.24
N SER A 125 16.84 10.42 -9.45
CA SER A 125 17.95 9.51 -9.80
C SER A 125 19.21 9.71 -8.95
N CYS A 126 19.44 10.90 -8.40
CA CYS A 126 20.55 11.18 -7.48
C CYS A 126 20.34 10.59 -6.08
N SER A 127 19.10 10.39 -5.65
CA SER A 127 18.75 9.84 -4.33
C SER A 127 18.73 8.31 -4.27
N ILE A 128 18.97 7.64 -5.40
CA ILE A 128 18.95 6.17 -5.55
C ILE A 128 20.37 5.57 -5.47
N ARG A 129 21.42 6.40 -5.55
CA ARG A 129 22.83 5.96 -5.49
C ARG A 129 23.35 5.80 -4.07
#